data_AF-A0A953M488-F1
#
_entry.id   AF-A0A953M488-F1
#
_cell.length_a   1.000
_cell.length_b   1.000
_cell.length_c   1.000
_cell.angle_alpha   90.00
_cell.angle_beta   90.00
_cell.angle_gamma   90.00
#
_symmetry.space_group_name_H-M   'P 1'
#
loop_
_entity.id
_entity.type
_entity.pdbx_description
1 polymer ?
#
loop_
_entity_poly.entity_id
_entity_poly.type
_entity_poly.pdbx_seq_one_letter_code
_entity_poly.pdbx_strand_id
1 'polypeptide(L)'
;YKALNTGDSSYGKFNTKIYTDLAGSDENGQGGELIDLCRYQIINNYMGRIPLINSGGASSGAGDLAEAVKTAVINKRAGGMGLISGRKAFQRPMKEGAALLHAIQDVYLDESVTIA
;
A
#
# COMPACT_ATOMS: atom_id res chain seq x y z
N TYR A 1 1.12 8.12 -12.47
CA TYR A 1 1.88 8.99 -13.40
C TYR A 1 1.03 9.74 -14.43
N LYS A 2 -0.13 9.24 -14.88
CA LYS A 2 -0.99 9.94 -15.86
C LYS A 2 -1.31 11.38 -15.44
N ALA A 3 -1.81 11.60 -14.22
CA ALA A 3 -2.13 12.93 -13.68
C ALA A 3 -0.91 13.86 -13.48
N LEU A 4 0.31 13.32 -13.37
CA LEU A 4 1.55 14.12 -13.29
C LEU A 4 2.08 14.51 -14.68
N ASN A 5 1.42 14.04 -15.75
CA ASN A 5 1.78 14.31 -17.14
C ASN A 5 0.60 14.90 -17.92
N THR A 6 -0.37 15.49 -17.20
CA THR A 6 -1.48 16.25 -17.80
C THR A 6 -1.15 17.74 -17.82
N GLY A 7 -1.48 18.43 -18.92
CA GLY A 7 -1.19 19.85 -19.12
C GLY A 7 0.06 20.07 -19.97
N ASP A 8 0.66 21.27 -19.87
CA ASP A 8 1.79 21.68 -20.72
C ASP A 8 3.17 21.17 -20.26
N SER A 9 3.23 20.42 -19.15
CA SER A 9 4.47 19.91 -18.57
C SER A 9 4.41 18.40 -18.32
N SER A 10 5.48 17.70 -18.69
CA SER A 10 5.66 16.26 -18.45
C SER A 10 6.69 16.04 -17.34
N TYR A 11 6.26 15.44 -16.24
CA TYR A 11 7.12 15.08 -15.12
C TYR A 11 7.38 13.57 -15.14
N GLY A 12 8.35 13.18 -15.98
CA GLY A 12 8.90 11.82 -16.06
C GLY A 12 8.34 10.97 -17.20
N LYS A 13 9.07 9.90 -17.53
CA LYS A 13 8.65 8.93 -18.55
C LYS A 13 7.66 7.95 -17.93
N PHE A 14 6.54 7.70 -18.61
CA PHE A 14 5.61 6.63 -18.22
C PHE A 14 5.00 5.96 -19.45
N ASN A 15 4.52 4.73 -19.28
CA ASN A 15 3.73 4.02 -20.28
C ASN A 15 2.49 3.45 -19.60
N THR A 16 1.31 3.60 -20.23
CA THR A 16 0.04 3.10 -19.68
C THR A 16 0.04 1.59 -19.49
N LYS A 17 0.83 0.85 -20.28
CA LYS A 17 0.98 -0.61 -20.19
C LYS A 17 1.45 -1.12 -18.83
N ILE A 18 2.12 -0.28 -18.03
CA ILE A 18 2.48 -0.63 -16.64
C ILE A 18 1.21 -0.87 -15.80
N TYR A 19 0.17 -0.07 -16.04
CA TYR A 19 -1.09 -0.20 -15.33
C TYR A 19 -2.01 -1.24 -16.00
N THR A 20 -2.09 -1.24 -17.34
CA THR A 20 -3.02 -2.13 -18.05
C THR A 20 -2.53 -3.56 -18.16
N ASP A 21 -1.38 -3.75 -18.79
CA ASP A 21 -0.89 -5.07 -19.19
C ASP A 21 -0.24 -5.79 -18.01
N LEU A 22 0.35 -5.03 -17.07
CA LEU A 22 1.16 -5.58 -15.98
C LEU A 22 0.48 -5.54 -14.61
N ALA A 23 -0.43 -4.60 -14.36
CA ALA A 23 -1.13 -4.49 -13.07
C ALA A 23 -2.63 -4.76 -13.18
N GLY A 24 -3.17 -5.06 -14.36
CA GLY A 24 -4.59 -5.42 -14.56
C GLY A 24 -5.59 -4.27 -14.37
N SER A 25 -5.13 -3.03 -14.38
CA SER A 25 -6.01 -1.85 -14.36
C SER A 25 -6.58 -1.59 -15.76
N ASP A 26 -7.70 -0.87 -15.86
CA ASP A 26 -8.14 -0.32 -17.14
C ASP A 26 -7.37 0.97 -17.52
N GLU A 27 -7.65 1.52 -18.70
CA GLU A 27 -7.02 2.75 -19.21
C GLU A 27 -7.32 4.01 -18.38
N ASN A 28 -8.34 3.93 -17.51
CA ASN A 28 -8.76 4.97 -16.59
C ASN A 28 -8.17 4.76 -15.18
N GLY A 29 -7.41 3.68 -14.97
CA GLY A 29 -6.77 3.33 -13.71
C GLY A 29 -7.71 2.65 -12.71
N GLN A 30 -8.86 2.15 -13.17
CA GLN A 30 -9.77 1.37 -12.33
C GLN A 30 -9.37 -0.11 -12.30
N GLY A 31 -9.70 -0.79 -11.20
CA GLY A 31 -9.34 -2.19 -10.99
C GLY A 31 -7.86 -2.37 -10.65
N GLY A 32 -7.27 -3.43 -11.17
CA GLY A 32 -5.89 -3.81 -10.92
C GLY A 32 -5.68 -4.74 -9.72
N GLU A 33 -4.60 -5.50 -9.79
CA GLU A 33 -4.14 -6.38 -8.71
C GLU A 33 -3.31 -5.53 -7.72
N LEU A 34 -3.75 -5.50 -6.46
CA LEU A 34 -3.25 -4.54 -5.48
C LEU A 34 -1.80 -4.83 -5.06
N ILE A 35 -1.37 -6.09 -5.08
CA ILE A 35 0.00 -6.49 -4.78
C ILE A 35 0.93 -6.02 -5.90
N ASP A 36 0.55 -6.17 -7.17
CA ASP A 36 1.31 -5.70 -8.33
C ASP A 36 1.42 -4.18 -8.37
N LEU A 37 0.31 -3.47 -8.12
CA LEU A 37 0.34 -2.01 -7.99
C LEU A 37 1.30 -1.55 -6.88
N CYS A 38 1.35 -2.26 -5.75
CA CYS A 38 2.27 -1.95 -4.65
C CYS A 38 3.72 -2.33 -4.96
N ARG A 39 3.97 -3.44 -5.68
CA ARG A 39 5.30 -3.84 -6.15
C ARG A 39 5.94 -2.78 -7.03
N TYR A 40 5.17 -2.13 -7.89
CA TYR A 40 5.70 -1.02 -8.70
C TYR A 40 6.17 0.16 -7.84
N GLN A 41 5.61 0.37 -6.65
CA GLN A 41 6.16 1.35 -5.70
C GLN A 41 7.50 0.86 -5.13
N ILE A 42 7.61 -0.43 -4.77
CA ILE A 42 8.84 -1.04 -4.24
C ILE A 42 9.99 -0.95 -5.25
N ILE A 43 9.70 -1.17 -6.53
CA ILE A 43 10.70 -1.06 -7.62
C ILE A 43 11.35 0.33 -7.66
N ASN A 44 10.59 1.39 -7.37
CA ASN A 44 11.12 2.75 -7.30
C ASN A 44 12.08 2.97 -6.11
N ASN A 45 12.10 2.07 -5.12
CA ASN A 45 13.04 2.11 -4.00
C ASN A 45 14.33 1.33 -4.30
N TYR A 46 15.02 1.73 -5.38
CA TYR A 46 16.27 1.10 -5.86
C TYR A 46 16.13 -0.41 -6.12
N MET A 47 15.04 -0.81 -6.79
CA MET A 47 14.69 -2.22 -7.00
C MET A 47 14.49 -2.99 -5.69
N GLY A 48 13.87 -2.36 -4.68
CA GLY A 48 13.60 -2.96 -3.37
C GLY A 48 14.80 -2.99 -2.41
N ARG A 49 15.94 -2.37 -2.76
CA ARG A 49 17.09 -2.28 -1.84
C ARG A 49 16.83 -1.37 -0.64
N ILE A 50 15.94 -0.40 -0.80
CA ILE A 50 15.49 0.44 0.30
C ILE A 50 14.10 -0.03 0.74
N PRO A 51 13.87 -0.30 2.04
CA PRO A 51 12.57 -0.71 2.54
C PRO A 51 11.46 0.31 2.22
N LEU A 52 10.34 -0.18 1.67
CA LEU A 52 9.13 0.62 1.56
C LEU A 52 8.27 0.45 2.82
N ILE A 53 7.88 1.58 3.42
CA ILE A 53 6.83 1.64 4.43
C ILE A 53 5.67 2.48 3.91
N ASN A 54 4.47 1.91 3.91
CA ASN A 54 3.29 2.57 3.36
C ASN A 54 2.47 3.25 4.46
N SER A 55 1.68 4.26 4.11
CA SER A 55 0.71 4.86 5.04
C SER A 55 -0.54 3.99 5.12
N GLY A 56 -1.06 3.80 6.34
CA GLY A 56 -2.32 3.10 6.57
C GLY A 56 -3.57 3.87 6.10
N GLY A 57 -3.42 5.07 5.54
CA GLY A 57 -4.55 5.86 5.02
C GLY A 57 -5.32 6.65 6.08
N ALA A 58 -6.42 7.26 5.66
CA ALA A 58 -7.29 8.04 6.54
C ALA A 58 -8.14 7.14 7.45
N SER A 59 -8.54 7.66 8.61
CA SER A 59 -9.47 6.97 9.49
C SER A 59 -10.90 7.10 8.96
N SER A 60 -11.59 5.97 8.81
CA SER A 60 -13.01 5.87 8.45
C SER A 60 -13.88 5.41 9.63
N GLY A 61 -13.27 5.22 10.81
CA GLY A 61 -13.95 4.80 12.03
C GLY A 61 -14.01 3.27 12.15
N ALA A 62 -15.23 2.72 12.15
CA ALA A 62 -15.46 1.30 12.46
C ALA A 62 -14.74 0.31 11.52
N GLY A 63 -14.46 0.70 10.26
CA GLY A 63 -13.75 -0.13 9.28
C GLY A 63 -12.22 -0.14 9.44
N ASP A 64 -11.66 0.69 10.32
CA ASP A 64 -10.22 0.96 10.33
C ASP A 64 -9.35 -0.27 10.59
N LEU A 65 -9.79 -1.20 11.45
CA LEU A 65 -9.03 -2.40 11.75
C LEU A 65 -8.92 -3.31 10.52
N ALA A 66 -10.05 -3.60 9.87
CA ALA A 66 -10.09 -4.45 8.69
C ALA A 66 -9.30 -3.84 7.52
N GLU A 67 -9.42 -2.52 7.33
CA GLU A 67 -8.65 -1.79 6.32
C GLU A 67 -7.14 -1.82 6.61
N ALA A 68 -6.74 -1.62 7.88
CA ALA A 68 -5.34 -1.66 8.28
C ALA A 68 -4.72 -3.04 8.07
N VAL A 69 -5.41 -4.10 8.48
CA VAL A 69 -4.98 -5.49 8.27
C VAL A 69 -4.88 -5.81 6.78
N LYS A 70 -5.92 -5.49 5.99
CA LYS A 70 -5.90 -5.69 4.52
C LYS A 70 -4.71 -4.97 3.88
N THR A 71 -4.46 -3.72 4.27
CA THR A 71 -3.35 -2.92 3.74
C THR A 71 -2.00 -3.51 4.14
N ALA A 72 -1.86 -3.97 5.40
CA ALA A 72 -0.65 -4.63 5.86
C ALA A 72 -0.37 -5.93 5.08
N VAL A 73 -1.40 -6.74 4.83
CA VAL A 73 -1.28 -7.98 4.04
C VAL A 73 -0.82 -7.66 2.63
N ILE A 74 -1.49 -6.75 1.92
CA ILE A 74 -1.11 -6.36 0.55
C ILE A 74 0.33 -5.85 0.52
N ASN A 75 0.70 -4.97 1.46
CA ASN A 75 2.04 -4.39 1.51
C ASN A 75 3.12 -5.46 1.75
N LYS A 76 2.92 -6.36 2.72
CA LYS A 76 3.85 -7.46 3.00
C LYS A 76 3.98 -8.39 1.80
N ARG A 77 2.85 -8.77 1.20
CA ARG A 77 2.85 -9.65 0.02
C ARG A 77 3.53 -9.02 -1.19
N ALA A 78 3.54 -7.70 -1.30
CA ALA A 78 4.29 -6.99 -2.33
C ALA A 78 5.81 -6.95 -2.06
N GLY A 79 6.24 -7.18 -0.82
CA GLY A 79 7.63 -7.04 -0.37
C GLY A 79 7.92 -5.76 0.43
N GLY A 80 6.88 -5.05 0.87
CA GLY A 80 6.99 -3.91 1.76
C GLY A 80 7.28 -4.34 3.20
N MET A 81 7.89 -3.44 3.98
CA MET A 81 8.49 -3.80 5.29
C MET A 81 7.75 -3.23 6.50
N GLY A 82 6.69 -2.46 6.28
CA GLY A 82 5.94 -1.88 7.39
C GLY A 82 4.80 -0.96 6.96
N LEU A 83 3.97 -0.60 7.95
CA LEU A 83 2.87 0.34 7.79
C LEU A 83 2.97 1.45 8.83
N ILE A 84 2.80 2.70 8.41
CA ILE A 84 2.70 3.88 9.27
C ILE A 84 1.22 4.07 9.65
N SER A 85 0.91 4.03 10.94
CA SER A 85 -0.45 4.27 11.46
C SER A 85 -0.46 5.46 12.41
N GLY A 86 -1.07 6.57 11.96
CA GLY A 86 -1.22 7.80 12.73
C GLY A 86 -2.62 7.92 13.32
N ARG A 87 -3.49 8.70 12.68
CA ARG A 87 -4.87 8.94 13.12
C ARG A 87 -5.63 7.66 13.43
N LYS A 88 -5.50 6.63 12.58
CA LYS A 88 -6.11 5.31 12.82
C LYS A 88 -5.69 4.72 14.16
N ALA A 89 -4.44 4.83 14.61
CA ALA A 89 -4.03 4.28 15.92
C ALA A 89 -4.29 5.23 17.10
N PHE A 90 -4.06 6.54 16.91
CA PHE A 90 -3.95 7.49 18.04
C PHE A 90 -5.21 8.33 18.30
N GLN A 91 -6.21 8.35 17.41
CA GLN A 91 -7.49 9.07 17.62
C GLN A 91 -8.61 8.15 18.11
N ARG A 92 -8.30 7.22 19.00
CA ARG A 92 -9.26 6.28 19.62
C ARG A 92 -8.80 5.90 21.03
N PRO A 93 -9.61 5.20 21.85
CA PRO A 93 -9.18 4.70 23.15
C PRO A 93 -7.88 3.88 23.05
N MET A 94 -6.97 4.07 24.00
CA MET A 94 -5.62 3.50 23.94
C MET A 94 -5.59 1.98 23.72
N LYS A 95 -6.51 1.24 24.35
CA LYS A 95 -6.63 -0.21 24.15
C LYS A 95 -6.95 -0.57 22.70
N GLU A 96 -7.84 0.18 22.05
CA GLU A 96 -8.20 -0.05 20.65
C GLU A 96 -7.07 0.35 19.71
N GLY A 97 -6.39 1.46 19.99
CA GLY A 97 -5.24 1.93 19.22
C GLY A 97 -4.09 0.93 19.26
N ALA A 98 -3.77 0.43 20.45
CA ALA A 98 -2.79 -0.62 20.64
C ALA A 98 -3.20 -1.90 19.89
N ALA A 99 -4.44 -2.37 20.04
CA ALA A 99 -4.92 -3.56 19.34
C ALA A 99 -4.80 -3.44 17.81
N LEU A 100 -5.05 -2.25 17.24
CA LEU A 100 -4.85 -1.99 15.81
C LEU A 100 -3.37 -2.12 15.40
N LEU A 101 -2.44 -1.58 16.20
CA LEU A 101 -1.01 -1.70 15.95
C LEU A 101 -0.53 -3.16 16.08
N HIS A 102 -0.99 -3.88 17.09
CA HIS A 102 -0.69 -5.30 17.27
C HIS A 102 -1.20 -6.13 16.08
N ALA A 103 -2.43 -5.91 15.62
CA ALA A 103 -2.95 -6.62 14.45
C ALA A 103 -2.13 -6.39 13.17
N ILE A 104 -1.58 -5.18 12.97
CA ILE A 104 -0.64 -4.92 11.87
C ILE A 104 0.66 -5.71 12.08
N GLN A 105 1.22 -5.70 13.29
CA GLN A 105 2.45 -6.43 13.62
C GLN A 105 2.28 -7.94 13.41
N ASP A 106 1.13 -8.50 13.81
CA ASP A 106 0.79 -9.90 13.63
C ASP A 106 0.85 -10.30 12.15
N VAL A 107 0.38 -9.45 11.24
CA VAL A 107 0.52 -9.69 9.79
C VAL A 107 1.99 -9.80 9.36
N TYR A 108 2.89 -8.96 9.89
CA TYR A 108 4.31 -9.03 9.56
C TYR A 108 5.02 -10.22 10.19
N LEU A 109 4.56 -10.66 11.36
CA LEU A 109 5.07 -11.85 12.05
C LEU A 109 4.51 -13.18 11.48
N ASP A 110 3.35 -13.15 10.84
CA ASP A 110 2.71 -14.35 10.27
C ASP A 110 3.45 -14.88 9.04
N GLU A 111 4.17 -15.99 9.21
CA GLU A 111 4.95 -16.65 8.17
C GLU A 111 4.10 -17.14 6.99
N SER A 112 2.79 -17.33 7.17
CA SER A 112 1.88 -17.73 6.09
C SER A 112 1.61 -16.61 5.09
N VAL A 113 1.80 -15.35 5.49
CA VAL A 113 1.70 -14.19 4.60
C VAL A 113 3.04 -13.99 3.90
N THR A 114 3.26 -14.76 2.83
CA THR A 114 4.50 -14.70 2.03
C THR A 114 4.46 -13.58 1.00
N ILE A 115 5.65 -13.18 0.53
CA ILE A 115 5.77 -12.43 -0.72
C ILE A 115 5.13 -13.27 -1.83
N ALA A 116 4.26 -12.64 -2.62
CA ALA A 116 3.54 -13.30 -3.72
C ALA A 116 4.44 -13.54 -4.94
#